data_AF-A0A126T355-F1
#
_entry.id   AF-A0A126T355-F1
#
_cell.length_a   1.000
_cell.length_b   1.000
_cell.length_c   1.000
_cell.angle_alpha   90.00
_cell.angle_beta   90.00
_cell.angle_gamma   90.00
#
_symmetry.space_group_name_H-M   'P 1'
#
loop_
_entity.id
_entity.type
_entity.pdbx_description
1 polymer ?
#
loop_
_entity_poly.entity_id
_entity_poly.type
_entity_poly.pdbx_seq_one_letter_code
_entity_poly.pdbx_strand_id
1 'polypeptide(L)' 'MTPVKKTMTLNLTDAEMRVLEELCIKKDLNKTTILRQALRLYQLVEARLEKGDKLLFEEELTKEKTEVMML' A
#
# COMPACT_ATOMS: atom_id res chain seq x y z
N MET A 1 -10.17 -14.97 19.69
CA MET A 1 -9.15 -15.95 19.27
C MET A 1 -8.00 -15.18 18.65
N THR A 2 -6.76 -15.40 19.09
CA THR A 2 -5.59 -14.74 18.48
C THR A 2 -5.37 -15.33 17.08
N PRO A 3 -5.28 -14.50 16.01
CA PRO A 3 -5.13 -15.01 14.66
C PRO A 3 -3.82 -15.79 14.50
N VAL A 4 -3.89 -16.96 13.85
CA VAL A 4 -2.72 -17.80 13.57
C VAL A 4 -1.80 -17.07 12.59
N LYS A 5 -0.54 -16.86 12.98
CA LYS A 5 0.47 -16.25 12.10
C LYS A 5 1.10 -17.33 11.22
N LYS A 6 1.20 -17.06 9.91
CA LYS A 6 1.95 -17.88 8.96
C LYS A 6 3.21 -17.15 8.51
N THR A 7 4.32 -17.87 8.37
CA THR A 7 5.57 -17.33 7.83
C THR A 7 5.49 -17.27 6.31
N MET A 8 6.02 -16.20 5.72
CA MET A 8 6.22 -16.06 4.28
C MET A 8 7.66 -15.62 4.02
N THR A 9 8.24 -16.08 2.91
CA THR A 9 9.51 -15.57 2.38
C THR A 9 9.20 -14.85 1.08
N LEU A 10 9.71 -13.64 0.92
CA LEU A 10 9.53 -12.80 -0.25
C LEU A 10 10.90 -12.43 -0.80
N ASN A 11 11.15 -12.77 -2.07
CA ASN A 11 12.32 -12.28 -2.78
C ASN A 11 11.94 -10.98 -3.47
N LEU A 12 12.78 -9.96 -3.31
CA LEU A 12 12.62 -8.66 -3.92
C LEU A 12 13.84 -8.41 -4.80
N THR A 13 13.63 -7.73 -5.93
CA THR A 13 14.72 -7.11 -6.67
C THR A 13 15.35 -6.00 -5.85
N ASP A 14 16.58 -5.60 -6.19
CA ASP A 14 17.27 -4.51 -5.50
C ASP A 14 16.46 -3.20 -5.53
N ALA A 15 15.76 -2.93 -6.64
CA ALA A 15 14.91 -1.76 -6.80
C ALA A 15 13.72 -1.78 -5.82
N GLU A 16 13.01 -2.91 -5.73
CA GLU A 16 11.88 -3.06 -4.81
C GLU A 16 12.33 -2.99 -3.34
N MET A 17 13.47 -3.61 -3.02
CA MET A 17 14.04 -3.57 -1.67
C MET A 17 14.41 -2.15 -1.26
N ARG A 18 15.03 -1.37 -2.17
CA ARG A 18 15.34 0.04 -1.92
C ARG A 18 14.08 0.85 -1.62
N VAL A 19 13.01 0.69 -2.41
CA VAL A 19 11.73 1.39 -2.15
C VAL A 19 11.18 1.01 -0.77
N LEU A 20 11.21 -0.26 -0.40
CA LEU A 20 10.76 -0.70 0.92
C LEU A 20 11.57 -0.06 2.05
N GLU A 21 12.88 0.07 1.88
CA GLU A 21 13.78 0.69 2.87
C GLU A 21 13.56 2.21 3.00
N GLU A 22 13.39 2.91 1.88
CA GLU A 22 13.04 4.33 1.88
C GLU A 22 11.71 4.58 2.60
N LEU A 23 10.70 3.72 2.39
CA LEU A 23 9.43 3.79 3.09
C LEU A 23 9.58 3.53 4.59
N CYS A 24 10.43 2.57 4.98
CA CYS A 24 10.73 2.29 6.38
C CYS A 24 11.33 3.53 7.08
N ILE A 25 12.30 4.19 6.44
CA ILE A 25 12.93 5.41 6.96
C ILE A 25 11.91 6.55 7.04
N LYS A 26 11.19 6.80 5.95
CA LYS A 26 10.21 7.91 5.85
C LYS A 26 9.09 7.81 6.88
N LYS A 27 8.69 6.59 7.25
CA LYS A 27 7.57 6.33 8.16
C LYS A 27 8.01 5.93 9.57
N ASP A 28 9.30 5.76 9.81
CA ASP A 28 9.87 5.20 11.05
C ASP A 28 9.23 3.85 11.43
N LEU A 29 9.18 2.93 10.46
CA LEU A 29 8.56 1.61 10.61
C LEU A 29 9.47 0.51 10.09
N ASN A 30 9.31 -0.71 10.61
CA ASN A 30 10.01 -1.87 10.08
C ASN A 30 9.35 -2.44 8.80
N LYS A 31 10.15 -3.18 8.02
CA LYS A 31 9.76 -3.81 6.74
C LYS A 31 8.46 -4.61 6.85
N THR A 32 8.32 -5.42 7.89
CA THR A 32 7.12 -6.24 8.11
C THR A 32 5.88 -5.39 8.36
N THR A 33 6.01 -4.25 9.04
CA THR A 33 4.88 -3.36 9.31
C THR A 33 4.44 -2.63 8.06
N ILE A 34 5.38 -2.15 7.24
CA ILE A 34 5.09 -1.55 5.93
C ILE A 34 4.35 -2.55 5.04
N LEU A 35 4.83 -3.80 4.92
CA LEU A 35 4.17 -4.82 4.10
C LEU A 35 2.75 -5.15 4.59
N ARG A 36 2.52 -5.21 5.90
CA ARG A 36 1.15 -5.39 6.44
C ARG A 36 0.25 -4.20 6.14
N GLN A 37 0.77 -2.97 6.20
CA GLN A 37 0.01 -1.78 5.84
C GLN A 37 -0.33 -1.77 4.35
N ALA A 38 0.61 -2.14 3.48
CA ALA A 38 0.38 -2.27 2.04
C ALA A 38 -0.74 -3.27 1.73
N LEU A 39 -0.73 -4.44 2.38
CA LEU A 39 -1.80 -5.44 2.22
C LEU A 39 -3.17 -4.91 2.65
N ARG A 40 -3.24 -4.19 3.79
CA ARG A 40 -4.50 -3.58 4.27
C ARG A 40 -5.00 -2.48 3.34
N LEU A 41 -4.09 -1.66 2.83
CA LEU A 41 -4.43 -0.61 1.86
C LEU A 41 -4.99 -1.24 0.60
N TYR A 42 -4.33 -2.27 0.08
CA TYR A 42 -4.80 -3.00 -1.10
C TYR A 42 -6.21 -3.56 -0.89
N GLN A 43 -6.46 -4.25 0.23
CA GLN A 43 -7.80 -4.76 0.59
C GLN A 43 -8.86 -3.66 0.65
N LEU A 44 -8.54 -2.50 1.23
CA LEU A 44 -9.48 -1.39 1.35
C LEU A 44 -9.81 -0.79 -0.02
N VAL A 45 -8.81 -0.64 -0.89
CA VAL A 45 -8.99 -0.11 -2.24
C VAL A 45 -9.87 -1.06 -3.05
N GLU A 46 -9.57 -2.36 -3.07
CA GLU A 46 -10.38 -3.36 -3.76
C GLU A 46 -11.84 -3.35 -3.28
N ALA A 47 -12.06 -3.35 -1.97
CA ALA A 47 -13.41 -3.33 -1.40
C ALA A 47 -14.21 -2.06 -1.74
N ARG A 48 -13.55 -0.96 -2.12
CA ARG A 48 -14.20 0.26 -2.61
C ARG A 48 -14.46 0.19 -4.12
N LEU A 49 -13.49 -0.29 -4.90
CA LEU A 49 -13.64 -0.51 -6.34
C LEU A 49 -14.79 -1.49 -6.65
N GLU A 50 -14.90 -2.58 -5.91
CA GLU A 50 -16.02 -3.54 -6.05
C GLU A 50 -17.40 -2.93 -5.80
N LYS A 51 -17.47 -1.84 -5.01
CA LYS A 51 -18.71 -1.09 -4.78
C LYS A 51 -19.01 -0.06 -5.87
N GLY A 52 -18.10 0.12 -6.83
CA GLY A 52 -18.19 1.12 -7.89
C GLY A 52 -17.60 2.48 -7.52
N ASP A 53 -16.91 2.62 -6.38
CA ASP A 53 -16.20 3.85 -6.03
C ASP A 53 -14.98 4.04 -6.95
N LYS A 54 -14.60 5.29 -7.22
CA LYS A 54 -13.41 5.65 -7.99
C LYS A 54 -12.27 6.09 -7.08
N LEU A 55 -11.05 5.67 -7.39
CA LEU A 55 -9.83 6.16 -6.73
C LEU A 55 -9.36 7.44 -7.43
N LEU A 56 -9.30 8.54 -6.68
CA LEU A 56 -8.87 9.84 -7.19
C LEU A 56 -7.70 10.37 -6.34
N PHE A 57 -6.68 10.91 -6.98
CA PHE A 57 -5.74 11.81 -6.31
C PHE A 57 -6.20 13.26 -6.50
N GLU A 58 -6.25 13.99 -5.40
CA GLU A 58 -6.55 15.43 -5.40
C GLU A 58 -5.27 16.20 -5.09
N GLU A 59 -4.93 17.17 -5.93
CA GLU A 59 -3.85 18.11 -5.65
C GLU A 59 -4.39 19.22 -4.74
N GLU A 60 -3.69 19.48 -3.63
CA GLU A 60 -4.22 20.31 -2.54
C GLU A 60 -4.43 21.77 -2.95
N LEU A 61 -3.58 22.32 -3.82
CA LEU A 61 -3.52 23.74 -4.19
C LEU A 61 -4.47 24.08 -5.35
N THR A 62 -4.49 23.26 -6.40
CA THR A 62 -5.29 23.44 -7.61
C THR A 62 -6.64 22.77 -7.52
N LYS A 63 -6.82 21.83 -6.58
CA LYS A 63 -8.01 20.98 -6.45
C LYS A 63 -8.28 20.10 -7.66
N GLU A 64 -7.30 19.96 -8.55
CA GLU A 64 -7.40 19.05 -9.70
C GLU A 64 -7.47 17.60 -9.21
N LYS A 65 -8.39 16.84 -9.81
CA LYS A 65 -8.60 15.42 -9.49
C LYS A 65 -8.19 14.56 -10.67
N THR A 66 -7.26 13.65 -10.43
CA THR A 66 -6.83 12.67 -11.43
C THR A 66 -7.32 11.29 -11.02
N GLU A 67 -8.07 10.64 -11.90
CA GLU A 67 -8.54 9.27 -11.69
C GLU A 67 -7.39 8.29 -11.88
N VAL A 68 -7.27 7.35 -10.95
CA VAL A 68 -6.21 6.35 -10.92
C VAL A 68 -6.83 5.00 -11.21
N MET A 69 -6.39 4.38 -12.30
CA MET A 69 -6.71 2.98 -12.57
C MET A 69 -5.64 2.09 -11.92
N MET A 70 -6.08 1.13 -11.13
CA MET A 70 -5.23 0.03 -10.66
C MET A 70 -5.11 -1.00 -11.79
N LEU A 71 -3.90 -1.53 -12.01
CA LEU A 71 -3.59 -2.56 -13.03
C LEU A 71 -3.72 -3.98 -12.47
#